data_AF-A0AAD8PWX5-F1
#
_entry.id   AF-A0AAD8PWX5-F1
#
_cell.length_a   1.000
_cell.length_b   1.000
_cell.length_c   1.000
_cell.angle_alpha   90.00
_cell.angle_beta   90.00
_cell.angle_gamma   90.00
#
_symmetry.space_group_name_H-M   'P 1'
#
loop_
_entity.id
_entity.type
_entity.pdbx_description
1 polymer ?
#
loop_
_entity_poly.entity_id
_entity_poly.type
_entity_poly.pdbx_seq_one_letter_code
_entity_poly.pdbx_strand_id
1 'polypeptide(L)'
;MLLSVARLVSLAPVINLVDGLLIPSSAASLYDPIPGSDALPGALAPLERHPVQCHRESDFPGHADIHYNMQWEAVHEFCDKKASEILTSTIHDPAMGRFPIVFKHRLRWKDWPHRINYDFFVEWVRGCRTEQHFQRLDFPLNRGGVNCHTIMRDNYLQCNNGGVGGSTQVGCLLYTFTGGKGGKCILTDEELKLRDEYDKKHSIVRPDDICRL
;
A
#
# COMPACT_ATOMS: atom_id res chain seq x y z
N MET A 1 -91.20 1.56 -9.10
CA MET A 1 -91.19 1.55 -10.58
C MET A 1 -90.15 0.55 -11.04
N LEU A 2 -90.62 -0.42 -11.84
CA LEU A 2 -89.91 -1.25 -12.83
C LEU A 2 -88.78 -2.20 -12.36
N LEU A 3 -89.18 -3.46 -12.16
CA LEU A 3 -88.43 -4.66 -12.55
C LEU A 3 -88.19 -4.70 -14.08
N SER A 4 -87.03 -5.17 -14.54
CA SER A 4 -86.89 -6.04 -15.73
C SER A 4 -85.42 -6.44 -15.92
N VAL A 5 -85.04 -7.73 -15.95
CA VAL A 5 -84.94 -8.63 -17.14
C VAL A 5 -83.73 -8.20 -18.02
N ALA A 6 -82.78 -9.03 -18.46
CA ALA A 6 -82.85 -10.41 -18.95
C ALA A 6 -81.46 -11.10 -18.96
N ARG A 7 -81.53 -12.42 -19.15
CA ARG A 7 -80.45 -13.39 -19.37
C ARG A 7 -79.95 -13.44 -20.82
N LEU A 8 -78.67 -13.82 -20.97
CA LEU A 8 -78.01 -14.70 -21.98
C LEU A 8 -78.21 -14.37 -23.48
N VAL A 9 -77.22 -14.52 -24.36
CA VAL A 9 -76.83 -15.80 -24.99
C VAL A 9 -75.71 -15.55 -26.03
N SER A 10 -74.80 -16.53 -26.20
CA SER A 10 -74.04 -16.93 -27.43
C SER A 10 -72.85 -16.08 -27.92
N LEU A 11 -71.74 -16.61 -28.47
CA LEU A 11 -71.19 -17.94 -28.84
C LEU A 11 -69.66 -17.73 -28.95
N ALA A 12 -68.78 -18.42 -28.21
CA ALA A 12 -67.99 -19.63 -28.59
C ALA A 12 -67.26 -19.58 -29.96
N PRO A 13 -66.17 -20.35 -30.21
CA PRO A 13 -65.12 -20.98 -29.37
C PRO A 13 -63.70 -20.54 -29.86
N VAL A 14 -62.53 -20.97 -29.34
CA VAL A 14 -61.82 -22.23 -29.63
C VAL A 14 -60.50 -22.23 -28.83
N ILE A 15 -60.39 -23.12 -27.83
CA ILE A 15 -59.32 -24.09 -27.53
C ILE A 15 -57.87 -23.74 -28.00
N ASN A 16 -56.81 -23.86 -27.19
CA ASN A 16 -56.34 -25.05 -26.48
C ASN A 16 -55.02 -24.74 -25.70
N LEU A 17 -54.83 -25.45 -24.57
CA LEU A 17 -53.58 -25.98 -23.98
C LEU A 17 -52.42 -25.02 -23.62
N VAL A 18 -51.64 -25.18 -22.55
CA VAL A 18 -51.64 -26.03 -21.34
C VAL A 18 -50.46 -25.55 -20.48
N ASP A 19 -50.62 -25.70 -19.16
CA ASP A 19 -49.62 -25.80 -18.08
C ASP A 19 -48.46 -24.80 -17.92
N GLY A 20 -48.41 -24.25 -16.71
CA GLY A 20 -47.21 -23.65 -16.13
C GLY A 20 -47.49 -22.98 -14.79
N LEU A 21 -47.63 -23.78 -13.73
CA LEU A 21 -47.78 -23.33 -12.34
C LEU A 21 -46.72 -22.28 -11.97
N LEU A 22 -47.16 -21.09 -11.56
CA LEU A 22 -46.38 -20.18 -10.72
C LEU A 22 -46.76 -20.45 -9.26
N ILE A 23 -45.86 -21.10 -8.52
CA ILE A 23 -45.83 -21.02 -7.06
C ILE A 23 -44.52 -20.33 -6.66
N PRO A 24 -44.59 -19.13 -6.05
CA PRO A 24 -43.45 -18.52 -5.41
C PRO A 24 -43.38 -19.01 -3.96
N SER A 25 -42.21 -19.47 -3.50
CA SER A 25 -41.82 -19.28 -2.10
C SER A 25 -40.36 -19.66 -1.83
N SER A 26 -39.73 -18.73 -1.11
CA SER A 26 -38.72 -18.92 -0.06
C SER A 26 -37.36 -19.51 -0.40
N ALA A 27 -36.33 -18.67 -0.29
CA ALA A 27 -35.39 -18.74 0.85
C ALA A 27 -34.48 -17.51 0.83
N ALA A 28 -34.49 -16.72 1.90
CA ALA A 28 -33.43 -15.76 2.18
C ALA A 28 -32.14 -16.56 2.45
N SER A 29 -31.20 -16.50 1.50
CA SER A 29 -29.88 -17.10 1.65
C SER A 29 -28.95 -16.08 2.31
N LEU A 30 -28.44 -16.44 3.48
CA LEU A 30 -27.53 -15.68 4.31
C LEU A 30 -26.08 -15.83 3.80
N TYR A 31 -25.85 -15.54 2.52
CA TYR A 31 -24.53 -15.44 1.89
C TYR A 31 -24.68 -14.58 0.63
N ASP A 32 -24.78 -13.26 0.82
CA ASP A 32 -24.36 -12.33 -0.23
C ASP A 32 -22.86 -12.10 -0.04
N PRO A 33 -21.99 -12.60 -0.93
CA PRO A 33 -20.64 -12.08 -1.00
C PRO A 33 -20.77 -10.62 -1.44
N ILE A 34 -20.20 -9.71 -0.65
CA ILE A 34 -19.83 -8.38 -1.14
C ILE A 34 -19.12 -8.61 -2.48
N PRO A 35 -19.50 -7.96 -3.60
CA PRO A 35 -18.73 -8.02 -4.83
C PRO A 35 -17.42 -7.25 -4.58
N GLY A 36 -16.49 -7.92 -3.90
CA GLY A 36 -15.09 -7.57 -3.93
C GLY A 36 -14.64 -7.83 -5.35
N SER A 37 -14.61 -6.75 -6.13
CA SER A 37 -13.77 -6.57 -7.32
C SER A 37 -12.87 -7.79 -7.54
N ASP A 38 -13.32 -8.71 -8.39
CA ASP A 38 -12.46 -9.70 -9.02
C ASP A 38 -11.33 -8.91 -9.68
N ALA A 39 -10.22 -8.80 -8.96
CA ALA A 39 -9.01 -8.21 -9.49
C ALA A 39 -8.59 -9.14 -10.62
N LEU A 40 -9.00 -8.74 -11.84
CA LEU A 40 -8.36 -9.07 -13.11
C LEU A 40 -6.87 -9.33 -12.82
N PRO A 41 -6.24 -10.41 -13.30
CA PRO A 41 -4.81 -10.65 -13.09
C PRO A 41 -4.09 -9.33 -13.35
N GLY A 42 -3.60 -8.72 -12.26
CA GLY A 42 -3.40 -7.27 -12.20
C GLY A 42 -2.60 -6.82 -13.41
N ALA A 43 -3.13 -5.84 -14.15
CA ALA A 43 -2.43 -5.24 -15.26
C ALA A 43 -1.00 -4.90 -14.82
N LEU A 44 -0.02 -5.24 -15.66
CA LEU A 44 1.37 -4.99 -15.34
C LEU A 44 1.56 -3.49 -15.13
N ALA A 45 2.22 -3.13 -14.03
CA ALA A 45 2.52 -1.73 -13.73
C ALA A 45 3.50 -1.20 -14.77
N PRO A 46 3.24 -0.01 -15.34
CA PRO A 46 4.20 0.66 -16.20
C PRO A 46 5.53 0.87 -15.45
N LEU A 47 6.64 0.60 -16.12
CA LEU A 47 7.98 0.83 -15.57
C LEU A 47 8.33 2.31 -15.72
N GLU A 48 7.66 3.15 -14.93
CA GLU A 48 7.80 4.61 -14.96
C GLU A 48 7.91 5.22 -13.57
N ARG A 49 8.30 6.49 -13.52
CA ARG A 49 8.33 7.30 -12.30
C ARG A 49 7.06 8.14 -12.21
N HIS A 50 6.34 8.03 -11.10
CA HIS A 50 5.18 8.86 -10.80
C HIS A 50 5.61 10.23 -10.22
N PRO A 51 4.72 11.24 -10.23
CA PRO A 51 4.96 12.50 -9.52
C PRO A 51 5.16 12.30 -8.02
N VAL A 52 5.90 13.21 -7.39
CA VAL A 52 6.10 13.24 -5.93
C VAL A 52 4.75 13.50 -5.25
N GLN A 53 4.42 12.66 -4.26
CA GLN A 53 3.26 12.82 -3.39
C GLN A 53 3.75 13.30 -2.01
N CYS A 54 3.56 14.58 -1.74
CA CYS A 54 3.99 15.19 -0.49
C CYS A 54 3.14 14.75 0.69
N HIS A 55 3.78 14.53 1.83
CA HIS A 55 3.08 14.38 3.10
C HIS A 55 2.37 15.68 3.48
N ARG A 56 1.29 15.57 4.26
CA ARG A 56 0.68 16.74 4.90
C ARG A 56 1.46 17.06 6.16
N GLU A 57 1.94 18.29 6.26
CA GLU A 57 2.69 18.76 7.44
C GLU A 57 1.88 18.62 8.74
N SER A 58 0.55 18.79 8.69
CA SER A 58 -0.37 18.61 9.82
C SER A 58 -0.30 17.23 10.48
N ASP A 59 0.16 16.21 9.76
CA ASP A 59 0.27 14.84 10.26
C ASP A 59 1.54 14.66 11.13
N PHE A 60 2.36 15.71 11.25
CA PHE A 60 3.64 15.73 11.96
C PHE A 60 3.69 16.88 12.99
N PRO A 61 2.77 16.95 13.96
CA PRO A 61 2.72 18.06 14.90
C PRO A 61 4.01 18.17 15.71
N GLY A 62 4.64 19.35 15.66
CA GLY A 62 5.88 19.64 16.37
C GLY A 62 7.12 18.95 15.79
N HIS A 63 7.11 18.58 14.51
CA HIS A 63 8.30 18.07 13.84
C HIS A 63 9.42 19.11 13.86
N ALA A 64 10.66 18.62 13.89
CA ALA A 64 11.82 19.49 13.75
C ALA A 64 12.05 19.88 12.29
N ASP A 65 12.71 21.02 12.08
CA ASP A 65 13.12 21.47 10.75
C ASP A 65 14.20 20.54 10.18
N ILE A 66 14.10 20.26 8.88
CA ILE A 66 15.03 19.40 8.18
C ILE A 66 16.11 20.22 7.48
N HIS A 67 17.36 20.00 7.87
CA HIS A 67 18.49 20.66 7.25
C HIS A 67 18.83 20.06 5.88
N TYR A 68 18.93 20.91 4.84
CA TYR A 68 19.16 20.50 3.45
C TYR A 68 20.40 19.63 3.25
N ASN A 69 21.53 19.98 3.87
CA ASN A 69 22.77 19.21 3.76
C ASN A 69 22.70 17.89 4.51
N MET A 70 22.02 17.85 5.66
CA MET A 70 21.88 16.62 6.44
C MET A 70 21.00 15.61 5.71
N GLN A 71 19.94 16.09 5.02
CA GLN A 71 19.13 15.23 4.18
C GLN A 71 19.95 14.65 3.01
N TRP A 72 20.96 15.38 2.51
CA TRP A 72 21.90 14.85 1.51
C TRP A 72 22.68 13.65 2.04
N GLU A 73 23.33 13.84 3.18
CA GLU A 73 24.20 12.84 3.79
C GLU A 73 23.40 11.59 4.16
N ALA A 74 22.21 11.80 4.73
CA ALA A 74 21.31 10.71 5.09
C ALA A 74 20.82 9.91 3.86
N VAL A 75 20.60 10.58 2.72
CA VAL A 75 20.27 9.91 1.45
C VAL A 75 21.44 9.06 0.94
N HIS A 76 22.68 9.54 1.04
CA HIS A 76 23.84 8.73 0.66
C HIS A 76 23.96 7.49 1.54
N GLU A 77 23.84 7.63 2.86
CA GLU A 77 23.88 6.48 3.78
C GLU A 77 22.80 5.43 3.44
N PHE A 78 21.60 5.88 3.04
CA PHE A 78 20.51 4.99 2.63
C PHE A 78 20.74 4.32 1.27
N CYS A 79 21.15 5.09 0.26
CA CYS A 79 21.18 4.66 -1.13
C CYS A 79 22.52 4.06 -1.58
N ASP A 80 23.59 4.18 -0.79
CA ASP A 80 24.91 3.65 -1.13
C ASP A 80 24.96 2.11 -1.06
N LYS A 81 26.14 1.52 -1.31
CA LYS A 81 26.39 0.13 -1.76
C LYS A 81 25.43 -0.97 -1.24
N LYS A 82 25.00 -0.93 0.02
CA LYS A 82 23.99 -1.87 0.55
C LYS A 82 22.69 -1.86 -0.27
N ALA A 83 22.22 -0.70 -0.69
CA ALA A 83 21.01 -0.55 -1.51
C ALA A 83 21.18 -1.13 -2.92
N SER A 84 22.39 -1.05 -3.50
CA SER A 84 22.66 -1.57 -4.86
C SER A 84 22.60 -3.10 -4.98
N GLU A 85 22.75 -3.79 -3.85
CA GLU A 85 22.64 -5.25 -3.73
C GLU A 85 21.19 -5.69 -3.46
N ILE A 86 20.29 -4.77 -3.10
CA ILE A 86 18.90 -5.08 -2.78
C ILE A 86 18.10 -5.25 -4.08
N LEU A 87 17.72 -6.49 -4.33
CA LEU A 87 16.77 -6.88 -5.36
C LEU A 87 15.40 -7.11 -4.71
N THR A 88 14.43 -6.25 -5.01
CA THR A 88 13.06 -6.42 -4.52
C THR A 88 12.24 -7.15 -5.58
N SER A 89 11.33 -8.03 -5.19
CA SER A 89 10.52 -8.82 -6.12
C SER A 89 9.11 -9.03 -5.60
N THR A 90 8.25 -9.59 -6.45
CA THR A 90 6.89 -10.00 -6.07
C THR A 90 6.86 -10.94 -4.87
N ILE A 91 7.93 -11.69 -4.57
CA ILE A 91 8.08 -12.51 -3.34
C ILE A 91 7.91 -11.68 -2.06
N HIS A 92 8.27 -10.40 -2.13
CA HIS A 92 8.13 -9.45 -1.06
C HIS A 92 6.79 -8.69 -1.08
N ASP A 93 5.86 -9.03 -1.98
CA ASP A 93 4.54 -8.40 -2.02
C ASP A 93 3.75 -8.74 -0.74
N PRO A 94 3.29 -7.73 0.03
CA PRO A 94 2.39 -7.94 1.16
C PRO A 94 1.19 -8.84 0.88
N ALA A 95 0.65 -8.80 -0.35
CA ALA A 95 -0.51 -9.59 -0.73
C ALA A 95 -0.23 -11.09 -0.77
N MET A 96 1.03 -11.51 -0.94
CA MET A 96 1.36 -12.94 -0.97
C MET A 96 1.49 -13.55 0.43
N GLY A 97 1.55 -12.74 1.49
CA GLY A 97 1.49 -13.19 2.89
C GLY A 97 2.56 -14.22 3.31
N ARG A 98 3.59 -14.45 2.48
CA ARG A 98 4.58 -15.52 2.69
C ARG A 98 5.57 -15.22 3.80
N PHE A 99 5.74 -13.95 4.16
CA PHE A 99 6.66 -13.53 5.22
C PHE A 99 5.93 -12.65 6.24
N PRO A 100 6.08 -12.92 7.55
CA PRO A 100 5.44 -12.13 8.60
C PRO A 100 5.93 -10.68 8.63
N ILE A 101 7.05 -10.40 7.96
CA ILE A 101 7.58 -9.06 7.71
C ILE A 101 7.72 -8.94 6.19
N VAL A 102 6.81 -8.20 5.56
CA VAL A 102 7.01 -7.70 4.19
C VAL A 102 8.39 -7.08 4.14
N PHE A 103 9.24 -7.50 3.20
CA PHE A 103 10.56 -6.88 3.10
C PHE A 103 10.38 -5.39 2.79
N LYS A 104 10.79 -4.56 3.75
CA LYS A 104 10.90 -3.11 3.60
C LYS A 104 12.34 -2.75 3.90
N HIS A 105 13.04 -2.21 2.92
CA HIS A 105 14.33 -1.61 3.18
C HIS A 105 14.09 -0.29 3.91
N ARG A 106 14.62 -0.15 5.12
CA ARG A 106 14.38 1.01 5.97
C ARG A 106 15.64 1.46 6.68
N LEU A 107 15.78 2.77 6.86
CA LEU A 107 16.84 3.38 7.65
C LEU A 107 16.26 4.57 8.41
N ARG A 108 16.53 4.61 9.71
CA ARG A 108 16.43 5.85 10.50
C ARG A 108 17.82 6.38 10.70
N TRP A 109 18.12 7.49 10.05
CA TRP A 109 19.32 8.27 10.30
C TRP A 109 19.00 9.40 11.28
N LYS A 110 19.96 9.76 12.14
CA LYS A 110 19.79 10.83 13.12
C LYS A 110 20.91 11.83 12.96
N ASP A 111 20.56 13.11 12.86
CA ASP A 111 21.58 14.16 12.84
C ASP A 111 22.28 14.27 14.20
N TRP A 112 23.44 14.92 14.17
CA TRP A 112 24.19 15.29 15.35
C TRP A 112 24.45 16.81 15.28
N PRO A 113 24.20 17.58 16.36
CA PRO A 113 23.85 17.14 17.71
C PRO A 113 22.34 17.05 18.02
N HIS A 114 21.45 17.49 17.13
CA HIS A 114 20.03 17.68 17.45
C HIS A 114 19.20 16.39 17.53
N ARG A 115 19.74 15.26 17.07
CA ARG A 115 19.10 13.94 17.07
C ARG A 115 17.77 13.91 16.30
N ILE A 116 17.62 14.77 15.31
CA ILE A 116 16.47 14.83 14.40
C ILE A 116 16.46 13.58 13.53
N ASN A 117 15.30 12.94 13.41
CA ASN A 117 15.14 11.71 12.63
C ASN A 117 14.94 12.01 11.14
N TYR A 118 15.62 11.21 10.32
CA TYR A 118 15.50 11.15 8.87
C TYR A 118 15.17 9.71 8.51
N ASP A 119 13.89 9.45 8.22
CA ASP A 119 13.39 8.11 7.98
C ASP A 119 13.25 7.86 6.49
N PHE A 120 13.85 6.77 6.03
CA PHE A 120 13.81 6.33 4.65
C PHE A 120 13.20 4.95 4.56
N PHE A 121 12.34 4.76 3.57
CA PHE A 121 11.68 3.49 3.31
C PHE A 121 11.60 3.22 1.82
N VAL A 122 11.85 1.96 1.45
CA VAL A 122 11.48 1.42 0.15
C VAL A 122 10.70 0.13 0.37
N GLU A 123 9.53 0.06 -0.24
CA GLU A 123 8.67 -1.12 -0.20
C GLU A 123 8.07 -1.46 -1.56
N TRP A 124 7.72 -2.73 -1.73
CA TRP A 124 6.97 -3.19 -2.91
C TRP A 124 5.49 -2.85 -2.75
N VAL A 125 4.92 -2.14 -3.73
CA VAL A 125 3.52 -1.75 -3.73
C VAL A 125 2.63 -3.00 -3.82
N ARG A 126 1.66 -3.10 -2.91
CA ARG A 126 0.76 -4.26 -2.81
C ARG A 126 0.08 -4.57 -4.13
N GLY A 127 0.16 -5.82 -4.57
CA GLY A 127 -0.49 -6.30 -5.81
C GLY A 127 0.17 -5.78 -7.09
N CYS A 128 1.25 -4.99 -6.99
CA CYS A 128 1.95 -4.48 -8.15
C CYS A 128 2.81 -5.57 -8.79
N ARG A 129 2.79 -5.64 -10.12
CA ARG A 129 3.54 -6.63 -10.91
C ARG A 129 4.26 -5.95 -12.05
N THR A 130 5.51 -6.32 -12.27
CA THR A 130 6.26 -5.96 -13.48
C THR A 130 6.49 -7.19 -14.33
N GLU A 131 6.83 -7.01 -15.62
CA GLU A 131 7.24 -8.11 -16.51
C GLU A 131 8.41 -8.91 -15.94
N GLN A 132 9.38 -8.21 -15.34
CA GLN A 132 10.60 -8.81 -14.80
C GLN A 132 10.39 -9.39 -13.39
N HIS A 133 9.23 -9.15 -12.77
CA HIS A 133 8.88 -9.56 -11.40
C HIS A 133 9.82 -9.09 -10.28
N PHE A 134 10.87 -8.32 -10.61
CA PHE A 134 11.82 -7.73 -9.68
C PHE A 134 12.21 -6.32 -10.13
N GLN A 135 12.71 -5.52 -9.18
CA GLN A 135 13.34 -4.22 -9.41
C GLN A 135 14.48 -4.01 -8.42
N ARG A 136 15.54 -3.35 -8.89
CA ARG A 136 16.68 -2.97 -8.06
C ARG A 136 16.36 -1.66 -7.34
N LEU A 137 16.80 -1.54 -6.09
CA LEU A 137 16.54 -0.33 -5.30
C LEU A 137 17.36 0.87 -5.80
N ASP A 138 18.61 0.66 -6.22
CA ASP A 138 19.49 1.74 -6.71
C ASP A 138 19.06 2.30 -8.07
N PHE A 139 18.60 1.45 -8.98
CA PHE A 139 18.10 1.81 -10.32
C PHE A 139 16.80 1.06 -10.63
N PRO A 140 15.65 1.55 -10.14
CA PRO A 140 14.35 0.86 -10.29
C PRO A 140 13.85 0.78 -11.74
N LEU A 141 14.32 1.66 -12.63
CA LEU A 141 13.96 1.70 -14.05
C LEU A 141 15.12 1.22 -14.96
N ASN A 142 16.01 0.38 -14.45
CA ASN A 142 17.26 -0.05 -15.11
C ASN A 142 18.32 1.06 -15.26
N ARG A 143 19.51 0.67 -15.74
CA ARG A 143 20.65 1.60 -15.92
C ARG A 143 20.30 2.71 -16.89
N GLY A 144 20.61 3.95 -16.52
CA GLY A 144 20.28 5.15 -17.29
C GLY A 144 18.95 5.81 -16.88
N GLY A 145 18.14 5.14 -16.06
CA GLY A 145 16.98 5.72 -15.41
C GLY A 145 17.32 6.53 -14.14
N VAL A 146 16.28 7.06 -13.49
CA VAL A 146 16.39 7.73 -12.19
C VAL A 146 16.95 6.76 -11.12
N ASN A 147 17.82 7.26 -10.24
CA ASN A 147 18.43 6.47 -9.18
C ASN A 147 17.84 6.76 -7.80
N CYS A 148 18.16 5.91 -6.82
CA CYS A 148 17.72 6.05 -5.42
C CYS A 148 18.00 7.45 -4.86
N HIS A 149 19.22 7.98 -5.06
CA HIS A 149 19.60 9.29 -4.53
C HIS A 149 18.70 10.41 -5.07
N THR A 150 18.44 10.43 -6.38
CA THR A 150 17.56 11.41 -7.01
C THR A 150 16.14 11.28 -6.49
N ILE A 151 15.59 10.06 -6.42
CA ILE A 151 14.21 9.84 -5.95
C ILE A 151 14.06 10.32 -4.50
N MET A 152 14.98 9.93 -3.60
CA MET A 152 14.90 10.29 -2.19
C MET A 152 15.19 11.78 -1.94
N ARG A 153 16.04 12.41 -2.76
CA ARG A 153 16.21 13.87 -2.71
C ARG A 153 14.97 14.60 -3.20
N ASP A 154 14.36 14.16 -4.29
CA ASP A 154 13.17 14.81 -4.84
C ASP A 154 11.96 14.72 -3.90
N ASN A 155 11.82 13.61 -3.16
CA ASN A 155 10.81 13.47 -2.11
C ASN A 155 10.92 14.55 -1.00
N TYR A 156 12.10 15.15 -0.84
CA TYR A 156 12.32 16.29 0.04
C TYR A 156 12.20 17.62 -0.70
N LEU A 157 12.90 17.79 -1.82
CA LEU A 157 13.05 19.08 -2.50
C LEU A 157 11.80 19.56 -3.24
N GLN A 158 10.94 18.64 -3.69
CA GLN A 158 9.73 18.99 -4.43
C GLN A 158 8.52 19.23 -3.50
N CYS A 159 8.72 19.09 -2.19
CA CYS A 159 7.68 19.29 -1.18
C CYS A 159 7.94 20.54 -0.34
N ASN A 160 7.01 21.49 -0.41
CA ASN A 160 7.02 22.67 0.45
C ASN A 160 6.09 22.42 1.66
N ASN A 161 6.55 21.60 2.60
CA ASN A 161 5.77 21.13 3.77
C ASN A 161 6.61 21.09 5.07
N GLY A 162 7.40 22.13 5.32
CA GLY A 162 8.27 22.18 6.51
C GLY A 162 9.42 21.15 6.50
N GLY A 163 9.62 20.42 5.40
CA GLY A 163 10.67 19.42 5.27
C GLY A 163 10.26 18.01 5.71
N VAL A 164 8.98 17.76 6.05
CA VAL A 164 8.52 16.41 6.40
C VAL A 164 8.61 15.44 5.22
N GLY A 165 8.68 15.94 3.98
CA GLY A 165 8.99 15.14 2.81
C GLY A 165 7.78 14.51 2.14
N GLY A 166 7.95 13.34 1.55
CA GLY A 166 6.94 12.72 0.71
C GLY A 166 7.39 11.39 0.14
N SER A 167 6.66 10.94 -0.87
CA SER A 167 6.89 9.65 -1.50
C SER A 167 6.81 9.72 -3.03
N THR A 168 7.49 8.78 -3.69
CA THR A 168 7.48 8.62 -5.14
C THR A 168 7.41 7.13 -5.45
N GLN A 169 6.43 6.73 -6.26
CA GLN A 169 6.38 5.40 -6.82
C GLN A 169 7.18 5.33 -8.12
N VAL A 170 8.00 4.28 -8.27
CA VAL A 170 8.80 4.01 -9.46
C VAL A 170 8.66 2.53 -9.84
N GLY A 171 7.86 2.25 -10.88
CA GLY A 171 7.33 0.92 -11.14
C GLY A 171 6.54 0.41 -9.93
N CYS A 172 6.97 -0.68 -9.33
CA CYS A 172 6.40 -1.28 -8.13
C CYS A 172 7.11 -0.93 -6.82
N LEU A 173 8.12 -0.04 -6.84
CA LEU A 173 8.79 0.41 -5.63
C LEU A 173 8.26 1.77 -5.18
N LEU A 174 7.83 1.86 -3.94
CA LEU A 174 7.46 3.12 -3.29
C LEU A 174 8.62 3.60 -2.42
N TYR A 175 9.23 4.72 -2.79
CA TYR A 175 10.29 5.38 -2.05
C TYR A 175 9.66 6.46 -1.19
N THR A 176 9.89 6.42 0.12
CA THR A 176 9.35 7.40 1.07
C THR A 176 10.48 8.00 1.89
N PHE A 177 10.47 9.33 2.01
CA PHE A 177 11.27 10.08 2.95
C PHE A 177 10.36 10.79 3.94
N THR A 178 10.60 10.59 5.23
CA THR A 178 9.89 11.27 6.30
C THR A 178 10.88 11.96 7.23
N GLY A 179 10.79 13.28 7.30
CA GLY A 179 11.63 14.13 8.14
C GLY A 179 10.97 14.46 9.48
N GLY A 180 11.74 14.43 10.57
CA GLY A 180 11.41 15.17 11.78
C GLY A 180 10.26 14.59 12.61
N LYS A 181 9.69 13.45 12.22
CA LYS A 181 8.56 12.77 12.90
C LYS A 181 8.82 12.46 14.39
N GLY A 182 10.09 12.40 14.80
CA GLY A 182 10.47 12.06 16.16
C GLY A 182 10.28 10.57 16.47
N GLY A 183 10.12 10.24 17.74
CA GLY A 183 9.97 8.87 18.22
C GLY A 183 11.28 8.09 18.36
N LYS A 184 11.21 6.97 19.09
CA LYS A 184 12.36 6.12 19.37
C LYS A 184 12.67 5.18 18.20
N CYS A 185 11.62 4.54 17.66
CA CYS A 185 11.74 3.54 16.60
C CYS A 185 11.15 3.97 15.25
N ILE A 186 11.72 3.42 14.18
CA ILE A 186 11.20 3.51 12.80
C ILE A 186 10.06 2.51 12.53
N LEU A 187 9.93 1.49 13.38
CA LEU A 187 8.83 0.52 13.32
C LEU A 187 7.55 1.16 13.86
N THR A 188 6.40 0.78 13.29
CA THR A 188 5.09 1.10 13.91
C THR A 188 4.89 0.30 15.19
N ASP A 189 3.93 0.70 16.02
CA ASP A 189 3.61 -0.02 17.26
C ASP A 189 3.15 -1.48 16.97
N GLU A 190 2.44 -1.69 15.86
CA GLU A 190 2.06 -3.02 15.40
C GLU A 190 3.26 -3.84 14.92
N GLU A 191 4.18 -3.22 14.16
CA GLU A 191 5.42 -3.88 13.73
C GLU A 191 6.31 -4.23 14.93
N LEU A 192 6.37 -3.35 15.94
CA LEU A 192 7.05 -3.59 17.20
C LEU A 192 6.45 -4.77 17.94
N LYS A 193 5.12 -4.79 18.09
CA LYS A 193 4.42 -5.90 18.75
C LYS A 193 4.67 -7.23 18.04
N LEU A 194 4.54 -7.27 16.70
CA LEU A 194 4.79 -8.48 15.92
C LEU A 194 6.25 -8.95 16.03
N ARG A 195 7.18 -8.01 16.07
CA ARG A 195 8.61 -8.29 16.29
C ARG A 195 8.83 -8.92 17.66
N ASP A 196 8.25 -8.36 18.71
CA ASP A 196 8.39 -8.85 20.07
C ASP A 196 7.78 -10.26 20.24
N GLU A 197 6.61 -10.50 19.61
CA GLU A 197 6.00 -11.84 19.55
C GLU A 197 6.91 -12.86 18.85
N TYR A 198 7.51 -12.48 17.71
CA TYR A 198 8.45 -13.32 16.98
C TYR A 198 9.71 -13.61 17.79
N ASP A 199 10.33 -12.58 18.37
CA ASP A 199 11.54 -12.70 19.17
C ASP A 199 11.31 -13.61 20.39
N LYS A 200 10.16 -13.46 21.08
CA LYS A 200 9.75 -14.35 22.18
C LYS A 200 9.57 -15.80 21.73
N LYS A 201 8.92 -16.02 20.58
CA LYS A 201 8.69 -17.36 20.03
C LYS A 201 10.00 -18.07 19.65
N HIS A 202 10.98 -17.31 19.19
CA HIS A 202 12.26 -17.84 18.69
C HIS A 202 13.43 -17.64 19.66
N SER A 203 13.17 -17.19 20.89
CA SER A 203 14.19 -16.91 21.91
C SER A 203 15.31 -15.97 21.42
N ILE A 204 14.96 -15.00 20.58
CA ILE A 204 15.90 -14.02 20.04
C ILE A 204 16.07 -12.90 21.07
N VAL A 205 17.31 -12.66 21.51
CA VAL A 205 17.68 -11.51 22.34
C VAL A 205 18.35 -10.49 21.45
N ARG A 206 17.64 -9.39 21.14
CA ARG A 206 18.25 -8.25 20.46
C ARG A 206 18.99 -7.39 21.49
N PRO A 207 20.15 -6.79 21.16
CA PRO A 207 20.75 -5.74 21.96
C PRO A 207 19.69 -4.68 22.31
N ASP A 208 19.87 -3.95 23.41
CA ASP A 208 18.99 -2.83 23.75
C ASP A 208 19.01 -1.80 22.61
N ASP A 209 18.11 -1.98 21.66
CA ASP A 209 17.92 -1.10 20.53
C ASP A 209 16.97 0.03 20.95
N ILE A 210 17.00 1.11 20.19
CA ILE A 210 16.16 2.29 20.38
C ILE A 210 14.68 1.95 20.03
N CYS A 211 14.32 0.67 19.94
CA CYS A 211 13.06 0.18 19.40
C CYS A 211 12.30 -0.76 20.33
N ARG A 212 12.58 -0.85 21.63
CA ARG A 212 11.69 -1.60 22.55
C ARG A 212 10.45 -0.79 22.94
N LEU A 213 9.31 -1.49 23.08
CA LEU A 213 8.09 -0.97 23.72
C LEU A 213 8.37 -0.54 25.17
#